data_AF-A0A1G6SD48-F1
#
_entry.id   AF-A0A1G6SD48-F1
#
_cell.length_a   1.000
_cell.length_b   1.000
_cell.length_c   1.000
_cell.angle_alpha   90.00
_cell.angle_beta   90.00
_cell.angle_gamma   90.00
#
_symmetry.space_group_name_H-M   'P 1'
#
loop_
_entity.id
_entity.type
_entity.pdbx_description
1 polymer ?
#
loop_
_entity_poly.entity_id
_entity_poly.type
_entity_poly.pdbx_seq_one_letter_code
_entity_poly.pdbx_strand_id
1 'polypeptide(L)'
;MNHNKNKLCTLAAILLLTKTTTAQTTTSKTSASLWDGMAVAGYVDKGAFLNFGGPAVKWTHKPFCISLGMLPSLRIKEDKVAPNVSKNATITPSLGFGLSASYKHLALQVPLYYNAKTASADGKWNVGVGLGYKF
;
A
#
# COMPACT_ATOMS: atom_id res chain seq x y z
N MET A 1 23.77 -0.70 57.51
CA MET A 1 22.60 0.20 57.30
C MET A 1 22.33 0.49 55.81
N ASN A 2 22.44 -0.51 54.90
CA ASN A 2 22.47 -0.25 53.45
C ASN A 2 21.60 -1.18 52.57
N HIS A 3 21.05 -2.26 53.12
CA HIS A 3 20.31 -3.25 52.32
C HIS A 3 18.89 -2.78 51.95
N ASN A 4 18.22 -2.06 52.86
CA ASN A 4 16.85 -1.56 52.61
C ASN A 4 16.81 -0.37 51.64
N LYS A 5 17.88 0.44 51.58
CA LYS A 5 18.00 1.54 50.62
C LYS A 5 18.14 1.02 49.18
N ASN A 6 18.93 -0.05 49.00
CA ASN A 6 19.10 -0.67 47.69
C ASN A 6 17.79 -1.29 47.17
N LYS A 7 17.03 -1.99 48.02
CA LYS A 7 15.70 -2.53 47.65
C LYS A 7 14.72 -1.43 47.25
N LEU A 8 14.74 -0.30 47.97
CA LEU A 8 13.88 0.85 47.67
C LEU A 8 14.27 1.51 46.33
N CYS A 9 15.57 1.64 46.05
CA CYS A 9 16.06 2.12 44.75
C CYS A 9 15.71 1.16 43.61
N THR A 10 15.82 -0.15 43.81
CA THR A 10 15.42 -1.14 42.79
C THR A 10 13.91 -1.09 42.52
N LEU A 11 13.09 -0.94 43.56
CA LEU A 11 11.64 -0.83 43.41
C LEU A 11 11.23 0.46 42.68
N ALA A 12 11.87 1.59 43.01
CA ALA A 12 11.65 2.86 42.31
C ALA A 12 12.06 2.80 40.83
N ALA A 13 13.15 2.11 40.50
CA ALA A 13 13.58 1.90 39.12
C ALA A 13 12.58 1.06 38.31
N ILE A 14 11.94 0.05 38.93
CA ILE A 14 10.91 -0.79 38.29
C ILE A 14 9.63 0.03 38.03
N LEU A 15 9.21 0.89 38.97
CA LEU A 15 8.07 1.80 38.75
C LEU A 15 8.34 2.91 37.73
N LEU A 16 9.60 3.32 37.53
CA LEU A 16 9.98 4.28 36.49
C LEU A 16 10.05 3.65 35.09
N LEU A 17 10.14 2.32 35.01
CA LEU A 17 10.13 1.56 33.75
C LEU A 17 8.71 1.16 33.29
N THR A 18 7.68 1.33 34.12
CA THR A 18 6.30 1.20 33.66
C THR A 18 5.93 2.44 32.85
N LYS A 19 6.32 2.44 31.58
CA LYS A 19 5.71 3.33 30.59
C LYS A 19 4.21 3.20 30.74
N THR A 20 3.54 4.32 30.95
CA THR A 20 2.09 4.46 30.93
C THR A 20 1.62 4.05 29.53
N THR A 21 1.38 2.75 29.35
CA THR A 21 0.73 2.21 28.17
C THR A 21 -0.72 2.64 28.28
N THR A 22 -1.00 3.85 27.80
CA THR A 22 -2.36 4.23 27.49
C THR A 22 -2.77 3.32 26.33
N ALA A 23 -3.52 2.27 26.66
CA ALA A 23 -4.29 1.55 25.67
C ALA A 23 -5.36 2.52 25.15
N GLN A 24 -4.98 3.40 24.23
CA GLN A 24 -5.94 4.12 23.42
C GLN A 24 -6.69 3.03 22.67
N THR A 25 -7.98 2.84 23.01
CA THR A 25 -8.90 2.05 22.21
C THR A 25 -8.87 2.65 20.82
N THR A 26 -8.11 2.02 19.91
CA THR A 26 -7.98 2.47 18.53
C THR A 26 -9.29 2.19 17.83
N THR A 27 -10.21 3.13 17.99
CA THR A 27 -11.53 3.07 17.36
C THR A 27 -11.31 2.96 15.87
N SER A 28 -11.88 1.92 15.27
CA SER A 28 -11.84 1.72 13.83
C SER A 28 -12.48 2.92 13.15
N LYS A 29 -11.76 3.54 12.22
CA LYS A 29 -12.22 4.75 11.53
C LYS A 29 -12.32 4.50 10.04
N THR A 30 -13.52 4.72 9.50
CA THR A 30 -13.74 4.81 8.05
C THR A 30 -13.52 6.26 7.61
N SER A 31 -12.77 6.48 6.53
CA SER A 31 -12.49 7.82 6.02
C SER A 31 -12.25 7.81 4.51
N ALA A 32 -12.60 8.90 3.85
CA ALA A 32 -12.17 9.18 2.48
C ALA A 32 -10.82 9.91 2.50
N SER A 33 -10.01 9.71 1.47
CA SER A 33 -8.72 10.36 1.32
C SER A 33 -8.42 10.58 -0.15
N LEU A 34 -7.74 11.68 -0.47
CA LEU A 34 -7.24 11.94 -1.82
C LEU A 34 -5.90 11.26 -2.08
N TRP A 35 -5.17 10.88 -1.02
CA TRP A 35 -3.86 10.26 -1.12
C TRP A 35 -3.59 9.31 0.06
N ASP A 36 -3.19 8.07 -0.23
CA ASP A 36 -2.92 7.04 0.78
C ASP A 36 -1.45 6.86 1.17
N GLY A 37 -0.57 7.77 0.73
CA GLY A 37 0.80 7.83 1.22
C GLY A 37 1.57 6.53 1.01
N MET A 38 1.46 5.90 -0.16
CA MET A 38 2.15 4.64 -0.45
C MET A 38 2.75 4.64 -1.85
N ALA A 39 3.80 3.85 -2.03
CA ALA A 39 4.35 3.48 -3.33
C ALA A 39 4.46 1.95 -3.38
N VAL A 40 3.90 1.34 -4.42
CA VAL A 40 3.76 -0.11 -4.56
C VAL A 40 4.23 -0.53 -5.94
N ALA A 41 5.22 -1.41 -6.00
CA ALA A 41 5.64 -2.03 -7.26
C ALA A 41 5.06 -3.44 -7.37
N GLY A 42 4.83 -3.90 -8.59
CA GLY A 42 4.26 -5.24 -8.77
C GLY A 42 4.20 -5.68 -10.22
N TYR A 43 3.43 -6.74 -10.44
CA TYR A 43 3.31 -7.39 -11.73
C TYR A 43 1.83 -7.57 -12.13
N VAL A 44 1.54 -7.36 -13.40
CA VAL A 44 0.22 -7.53 -13.98
C VAL A 44 0.33 -7.67 -15.51
N ASP A 45 -0.44 -8.57 -16.10
CA ASP A 45 -0.56 -8.71 -17.56
C ASP A 45 0.80 -8.70 -18.28
N LYS A 46 1.72 -9.57 -17.84
CA LYS A 46 3.05 -9.71 -18.46
C LYS A 46 3.94 -8.46 -18.42
N GLY A 47 3.65 -7.52 -17.53
CA GLY A 47 4.46 -6.33 -17.30
C GLY A 47 4.52 -5.96 -15.83
N ALA A 48 5.41 -5.04 -15.50
CA ALA A 48 5.49 -4.47 -14.16
C ALA A 48 4.60 -3.23 -14.05
N PHE A 49 4.33 -2.82 -12.82
CA PHE A 49 3.72 -1.53 -12.51
C PHE A 49 4.39 -0.87 -11.31
N LEU A 50 4.25 0.45 -11.24
CA LEU A 50 4.52 1.25 -10.05
C LEU A 50 3.27 2.08 -9.74
N ASN A 51 2.67 1.83 -8.60
CA ASN A 51 1.47 2.50 -8.10
C ASN A 51 1.81 3.45 -7.00
N PHE A 52 1.07 4.55 -6.98
CA PHE A 52 1.07 5.47 -5.88
C PHE A 52 -0.29 5.41 -5.18
N GLY A 53 -0.30 5.70 -3.89
CA GLY A 53 -1.55 5.96 -3.17
C GLY A 53 -2.35 7.01 -3.91
N GLY A 54 -3.67 6.93 -3.86
CA GLY A 54 -4.57 7.85 -4.55
C GLY A 54 -5.88 8.00 -3.81
N PRO A 55 -6.92 8.51 -4.50
CA PRO A 55 -8.25 8.66 -3.92
C PRO A 55 -8.81 7.30 -3.49
N ALA A 56 -9.17 7.17 -2.21
CA ALA A 56 -9.62 5.91 -1.65
C ALA A 56 -10.57 6.10 -0.46
N VAL A 57 -11.43 5.11 -0.25
CA VAL A 57 -12.12 4.89 1.02
C VAL A 57 -11.29 3.91 1.84
N LYS A 58 -11.01 4.28 3.08
CA LYS A 58 -10.14 3.53 3.98
C LYS A 58 -10.88 3.13 5.23
N TRP A 59 -10.60 1.93 5.71
CA TRP A 59 -10.87 1.49 7.05
C TRP A 59 -9.54 1.34 7.79
N THR A 60 -9.37 2.06 8.89
CA THR A 60 -8.14 2.05 9.69
C THR A 60 -8.42 1.55 11.09
N HIS A 61 -7.69 0.50 11.49
CA HIS A 61 -7.59 0.03 12.86
C HIS A 61 -6.11 -0.19 13.16
N LYS A 62 -5.46 0.84 13.72
CA LYS A 62 -3.99 0.87 13.81
C LYS A 62 -3.45 -0.41 14.48
N PRO A 63 -2.35 -0.98 13.96
CA PRO A 63 -1.51 -0.50 12.85
C PRO A 63 -1.99 -0.93 11.45
N PHE A 64 -3.18 -1.49 11.31
CA PHE A 64 -3.75 -1.96 10.05
C PHE A 64 -4.58 -0.88 9.35
N CYS A 65 -4.51 -0.86 8.03
CA CYS A 65 -5.36 -0.06 7.17
C CYS A 65 -5.69 -0.85 5.92
N ILE A 66 -6.97 -0.92 5.57
CA ILE A 66 -7.47 -1.49 4.32
C ILE A 66 -8.09 -0.35 3.54
N SER A 67 -7.78 -0.24 2.26
CA SER A 67 -8.34 0.78 1.38
C SER A 67 -8.78 0.20 0.04
N LEU A 68 -9.86 0.77 -0.49
CA LEU A 68 -10.35 0.52 -1.83
C LEU A 68 -10.32 1.85 -2.57
N GLY A 69 -9.61 1.91 -3.70
CA GLY A 69 -9.42 3.19 -4.35
C GLY A 69 -8.75 3.12 -5.71
N MET A 70 -8.61 4.31 -6.27
CA MET A 70 -7.95 4.57 -7.54
C MET A 70 -6.45 4.68 -7.32
N LEU A 71 -5.70 4.12 -8.25
CA LEU A 71 -4.26 3.91 -8.14
C LEU A 71 -3.60 4.61 -9.33
N PRO A 72 -3.09 5.84 -9.17
CA PRO A 72 -2.21 6.46 -10.15
C PRO A 72 -1.00 5.54 -10.39
N SER A 73 -0.75 5.18 -11.65
CA SER A 73 0.19 4.11 -11.97
C SER A 73 1.08 4.46 -13.16
N LEU A 74 2.31 3.95 -13.13
CA LEU A 74 3.14 3.75 -14.31
C LEU A 74 3.15 2.26 -14.66
N ARG A 75 2.75 1.93 -15.89
CA ARG A 75 2.84 0.57 -16.45
C ARG A 75 4.13 0.44 -17.23
N ILE A 76 4.86 -0.64 -16.96
CA ILE A 76 6.12 -0.96 -17.61
C ILE A 76 5.89 -2.27 -18.37
N LYS A 77 5.64 -2.14 -19.68
CA LYS A 77 5.34 -3.27 -20.55
C LYS A 77 5.78 -2.93 -21.97
N GLU A 78 6.54 -3.83 -22.56
CA GLU A 78 6.91 -3.72 -23.97
C GLU A 78 5.68 -3.90 -24.87
N ASP A 79 5.52 -3.00 -25.84
CA ASP A 79 4.46 -3.09 -26.83
C ASP A 79 4.87 -4.03 -27.97
N LYS A 80 4.24 -5.20 -28.02
CA LYS A 80 4.52 -6.24 -29.01
C LYS A 80 3.58 -6.08 -30.19
N VAL A 81 4.01 -5.30 -31.18
CA VAL A 81 3.29 -5.05 -32.43
C VAL A 81 4.03 -5.65 -33.63
N ALA A 82 3.31 -5.84 -34.74
CA ALA A 82 3.90 -6.29 -36.00
C ALA A 82 4.95 -5.29 -36.52
N PRO A 83 5.91 -5.73 -37.37
CA PRO A 83 6.88 -4.84 -37.98
C PRO A 83 6.22 -3.67 -38.72
N ASN A 84 6.84 -2.49 -38.66
CA ASN A 84 6.38 -1.24 -39.30
C ASN A 84 5.03 -0.69 -38.78
N VAL A 85 4.53 -1.16 -37.64
CA VAL A 85 3.38 -0.57 -36.94
C VAL A 85 3.87 0.35 -35.81
N SER A 86 3.16 1.46 -35.58
CA SER A 86 3.42 2.34 -34.44
C SER A 86 3.31 1.59 -33.11
N LYS A 87 4.28 1.80 -32.22
CA LYS A 87 4.34 1.17 -30.89
C LYS A 87 4.17 2.21 -29.78
N ASN A 88 3.52 1.81 -28.69
CA ASN A 88 3.48 2.58 -27.46
C ASN A 88 4.86 2.64 -26.79
N ALA A 89 5.07 3.64 -25.94
CA ALA A 89 6.24 3.70 -25.08
C ALA A 89 6.25 2.51 -24.09
N THR A 90 7.43 2.03 -23.72
CA THR A 90 7.58 0.94 -22.73
C THR A 90 7.03 1.32 -21.35
N ILE A 91 7.08 2.62 -21.01
CA ILE A 91 6.53 3.18 -19.78
C ILE A 91 5.33 4.05 -20.15
N THR A 92 4.16 3.73 -19.61
CA THR A 92 2.92 4.46 -19.87
C THR A 92 2.21 4.85 -18.58
N PRO A 93 1.59 6.04 -18.51
CA PRO A 93 0.68 6.35 -17.43
C PRO A 93 -0.57 5.48 -17.54
N SER A 94 -1.07 4.99 -16.41
CA SER A 94 -2.36 4.31 -16.35
C SER A 94 -3.03 4.57 -15.01
N LEU A 95 -4.27 4.13 -14.91
CA LEU A 95 -5.07 4.21 -13.71
C LEU A 95 -5.53 2.81 -13.33
N GLY A 96 -5.05 2.33 -12.19
CA GLY A 96 -5.57 1.13 -11.56
C GLY A 96 -6.74 1.44 -10.64
N PHE A 97 -7.47 0.40 -10.27
CA PHE A 97 -8.44 0.42 -9.18
C PHE A 97 -8.25 -0.86 -8.37
N GLY A 98 -8.26 -0.81 -7.04
CA GLY A 98 -8.12 -2.05 -6.30
C GLY A 98 -8.03 -1.90 -4.80
N LEU A 99 -7.80 -3.05 -4.18
CA LEU A 99 -7.64 -3.18 -2.74
C LEU A 99 -6.18 -3.01 -2.36
N SER A 100 -5.94 -2.21 -1.33
CA SER A 100 -4.65 -2.11 -0.65
C SER A 100 -4.84 -2.51 0.81
N ALA A 101 -3.90 -3.28 1.36
CA ALA A 101 -3.79 -3.55 2.78
C ALA A 101 -2.41 -3.09 3.24
N SER A 102 -2.35 -2.40 4.37
CA SER A 102 -1.07 -1.98 4.94
C SER A 102 -0.99 -2.30 6.43
N TYR A 103 0.20 -2.71 6.85
CA TYR A 103 0.58 -2.92 8.25
C TYR A 103 1.87 -2.17 8.54
N LYS A 104 1.79 -1.16 9.41
CA LYS A 104 2.89 -0.19 9.60
C LYS A 104 3.30 0.41 8.24
N HIS A 105 4.55 0.20 7.83
CA HIS A 105 5.08 0.67 6.56
C HIS A 105 4.98 -0.35 5.43
N LEU A 106 4.51 -1.57 5.67
CA LEU A 106 4.34 -2.56 4.62
C LEU A 106 3.01 -2.32 3.91
N ALA A 107 3.01 -2.25 2.58
CA ALA A 107 1.80 -2.17 1.76
C ALA A 107 1.72 -3.35 0.80
N LEU A 108 0.56 -4.00 0.76
CA LEU A 108 0.19 -5.04 -0.20
C LEU A 108 -0.97 -4.52 -1.04
N GLN A 109 -0.97 -4.84 -2.33
CA GLN A 109 -1.99 -4.35 -3.24
C GLN A 109 -2.42 -5.42 -4.23
N VAL A 110 -3.73 -5.48 -4.48
CA VAL A 110 -4.35 -6.26 -5.55
C VAL A 110 -5.02 -5.26 -6.50
N PRO A 111 -4.25 -4.68 -7.46
CA PRO A 111 -4.80 -3.74 -8.42
C PRO A 111 -5.48 -4.46 -9.60
N LEU A 112 -6.52 -3.84 -10.12
CA LEU A 112 -7.19 -4.17 -11.37
C LEU A 112 -6.86 -3.08 -12.39
N TYR A 113 -6.48 -3.50 -13.59
CA TYR A 113 -6.27 -2.60 -14.73
C TYR A 113 -7.12 -3.02 -15.90
N TYR A 114 -7.79 -2.06 -16.53
CA TYR A 114 -8.45 -2.29 -17.79
C TYR A 114 -7.48 -2.04 -18.94
N ASN A 115 -7.23 -3.07 -19.74
CA ASN A 115 -6.59 -2.93 -21.03
C ASN A 115 -7.69 -2.71 -22.07
N ALA A 116 -7.65 -1.59 -22.77
CA ALA A 116 -8.63 -1.26 -23.79
C ALA A 116 -8.55 -2.24 -24.98
N LYS A 117 -9.67 -2.41 -25.66
CA LYS A 117 -9.77 -3.17 -26.90
C LYS A 117 -8.80 -2.61 -27.94
N THR A 118 -8.15 -3.50 -28.69
CA THR A 118 -7.35 -3.17 -29.87
C THR A 118 -7.97 -3.78 -31.13
N ALA A 119 -7.35 -3.58 -32.29
CA ALA A 119 -7.77 -4.23 -33.53
C ALA A 119 -7.62 -5.78 -33.49
N SER A 120 -6.76 -6.30 -32.61
CA SER A 120 -6.38 -7.71 -32.56
C SER A 120 -6.73 -8.41 -31.24
N ALA A 121 -7.23 -7.70 -30.23
CA ALA A 121 -7.58 -8.27 -28.93
C ALA A 121 -8.73 -7.51 -28.25
N ASP A 122 -9.57 -8.26 -27.54
CA ASP A 122 -10.64 -7.69 -26.73
C ASP A 122 -10.12 -6.96 -25.49
N GLY A 123 -10.87 -5.95 -25.07
CA GLY A 123 -10.59 -5.23 -23.84
C GLY A 123 -10.90 -6.10 -22.63
N LYS A 124 -9.99 -6.12 -21.64
CA LYS A 124 -10.11 -6.99 -20.47
C LYS A 124 -9.53 -6.37 -19.21
N TRP A 125 -10.08 -6.78 -18.08
CA TRP A 125 -9.51 -6.49 -16.77
C TRP A 125 -8.42 -7.49 -16.43
N ASN A 126 -7.30 -6.99 -15.92
CA ASN A 126 -6.18 -7.79 -15.46
C ASN A 126 -5.96 -7.55 -13.97
N VAL A 127 -5.93 -8.65 -13.23
CA VAL A 127 -5.60 -8.65 -11.79
C VAL A 127 -4.09 -8.67 -11.64
N GLY A 128 -3.56 -7.75 -10.85
CA GLY A 128 -2.16 -7.70 -10.47
C GLY A 128 -1.96 -8.03 -9.00
N VAL A 129 -0.69 -8.08 -8.61
CA VAL A 129 -0.27 -8.13 -7.22
C VAL A 129 0.98 -7.25 -7.05
N GLY A 130 1.04 -6.53 -5.93
CA GLY A 130 2.17 -5.65 -5.62
C GLY A 130 2.51 -5.59 -4.14
N LEU A 131 3.76 -5.23 -3.89
CA LEU A 131 4.33 -4.98 -2.57
C LEU A 131 4.97 -3.60 -2.56
N GLY A 132 4.86 -2.91 -1.45
CA GLY A 132 5.30 -1.53 -1.35
C GLY A 132 5.50 -1.03 0.05
N TYR A 133 5.75 0.27 0.11
CA TYR A 133 5.99 1.02 1.33
C TYR A 133 4.87 2.03 1.56
N LYS A 134 4.40 2.13 2.80
CA LYS A 134 3.50 3.18 3.29
C LYS A 134 4.27 4.14 4.18
N PHE A 135 4.26 5.42 3.83
CA PHE A 135 4.96 6.49 4.53
C PHE A 135 4.25 6.87 5.83
#